data_AF-A0A9Q3MB86-F1
#
_entry.id   AF-A0A9Q3MB86-F1
#
_cell.length_a   1.000
_cell.length_b   1.000
_cell.length_c   1.000
_cell.angle_alpha   90.00
_cell.angle_beta   90.00
_cell.angle_gamma   90.00
#
_symmetry.space_group_name_H-M   'P 1'
#
loop_
_entity.id
_entity.type
_entity.pdbx_description
1 polymer ?
#
loop_
_entity_poly.entity_id
_entity_poly.type
_entity_poly.pdbx_seq_one_letter_code
_entity_poly.pdbx_strand_id
1 'polypeptide(L)' 'MRNHRDNPDGAFVSNDADERQLYRFALQYHMDGKSWATEIWAYSHRDAEDRVNAMRRSLTMCGQLYAEVEADAPTQL' A
#
# COMPACT_ATOMS: atom_id res chain seq x y z
N MET A 1 -23.08 -17.68 12.81
CA MET A 1 -22.41 -17.14 11.62
C MET A 1 -21.25 -16.27 12.09
N ARG A 2 -20.00 -16.68 11.86
CA ARG A 2 -18.79 -16.01 12.38
C ARG A 2 -18.37 -14.88 11.43
N ASN A 3 -17.93 -13.77 12.02
CA ASN A 3 -17.54 -12.49 11.43
C ASN A 3 -16.79 -12.59 10.09
N HIS A 4 -17.37 -11.98 9.06
CA HIS A 4 -16.71 -11.66 7.79
C HIS A 4 -16.28 -10.18 7.74
N ARG A 5 -16.07 -9.54 8.91
CA ARG A 5 -15.83 -8.10 9.07
C ARG A 5 -14.37 -7.72 9.37
N ASP A 6 -13.49 -8.69 9.59
CA ASP A 6 -12.13 -8.42 10.07
C ASP A 6 -11.07 -8.50 8.96
N ASN A 7 -11.45 -8.83 7.73
CA ASN A 7 -10.50 -8.93 6.61
C ASN A 7 -10.64 -7.72 5.67
N PRO A 8 -9.51 -7.17 5.17
CA PRO A 8 -9.52 -6.14 4.16
C PRO A 8 -10.21 -6.63 2.87
N ASP A 9 -10.83 -5.70 2.13
CA ASP A 9 -11.38 -5.98 0.80
C ASP A 9 -10.26 -6.51 -0.12
N GLY A 10 -10.62 -7.33 -1.11
CA GLY A 10 -9.68 -7.89 -2.09
C GLY A 10 -8.88 -6.82 -2.81
N ALA A 11 -9.42 -5.61 -2.98
CA ALA A 11 -8.69 -4.46 -3.54
C ALA A 11 -7.54 -3.92 -2.64
N PHE A 12 -7.49 -4.31 -1.37
CA PHE A 12 -6.43 -3.94 -0.41
C PHE A 12 -5.58 -5.14 0.01
N VAL A 13 -5.70 -6.24 -0.73
CA VAL A 13 -4.89 -7.44 -0.57
C VAL A 13 -4.28 -7.79 -1.92
N SER A 14 -2.98 -8.04 -1.94
CA SER A 14 -2.29 -8.54 -3.13
C SER A 14 -1.32 -9.64 -2.73
N ASN A 15 -0.68 -10.26 -3.72
CA ASN A 15 0.43 -11.17 -3.49
C ASN A 15 1.65 -10.66 -4.25
N ASP A 16 2.84 -10.82 -3.69
CA ASP A 16 4.07 -10.61 -4.44
C ASP A 16 4.39 -11.80 -5.37
N ALA A 17 5.53 -11.75 -6.06
CA ALA A 17 5.97 -12.81 -6.96
C ALA A 17 6.23 -14.17 -6.28
N ASP A 18 6.43 -14.18 -4.95
CA ASP A 18 6.63 -15.38 -4.14
C ASP A 18 5.32 -15.83 -3.44
N GLU A 19 4.16 -15.34 -3.92
CA GLU A 19 2.83 -15.61 -3.37
C GLU A 19 2.64 -15.15 -1.90
N ARG A 20 3.48 -14.23 -1.42
CA ARG A 20 3.33 -13.69 -0.07
C ARG A 20 2.30 -12.57 -0.06
N GLN A 21 1.41 -12.65 0.91
CA GLN A 21 0.32 -11.70 1.04
C GLN A 21 0.81 -10.31 1.46
N LEU A 22 0.44 -9.31 0.68
CA LEU A 22 0.61 -7.89 0.93
C LEU A 22 -0.74 -7.26 1.27
N TYR A 23 -0.70 -6.26 2.13
CA TYR A 23 -1.87 -5.47 2.51
C TYR A 23 -1.60 -3.99 2.21
N ARG A 24 -2.61 -3.28 1.74
CA ARG A 24 -2.52 -1.83 1.49
C ARG A 24 -2.84 -1.07 2.76
N PHE A 25 -1.86 -0.32 3.28
CA PHE A 25 -1.98 0.51 4.47
C PHE A 25 -2.09 1.98 4.07
N ALA A 26 -3.10 2.66 4.61
CA ALA A 26 -3.21 4.12 4.51
C ALA A 26 -2.22 4.78 5.48
N LEU A 27 -1.49 5.77 4.97
CA LEU A 27 -0.59 6.62 5.72
C LEU A 27 -1.18 8.03 5.75
N GLN A 28 -1.13 8.68 6.91
CA GLN A 28 -1.56 10.06 7.07
C GLN A 28 -0.42 10.91 7.64
N TYR A 29 -0.31 12.14 7.13
CA TYR A 29 0.60 13.14 7.66
C TYR A 29 -0.03 14.54 7.61
N HIS A 30 0.51 15.45 8.41
CA HIS A 30 0.04 16.83 8.49
C HIS A 30 1.08 17.77 7.89
N MET A 31 0.64 18.71 7.06
CA MET A 31 1.48 19.73 6.43
C MET A 31 0.64 20.95 6.10
N ASP A 32 1.13 22.14 6.41
CA ASP A 32 0.48 23.44 6.13
C ASP A 32 -0.97 23.55 6.64
N GLY A 33 -1.22 23.05 7.86
CA GLY A 33 -2.55 23.10 8.47
C GLY A 33 -3.55 22.10 7.86
N LYS A 34 -3.11 21.20 6.97
CA LYS A 34 -3.94 20.21 6.29
C LYS A 34 -3.45 18.80 6.54
N SER A 35 -4.39 17.86 6.55
CA SER A 35 -4.08 16.42 6.56
C SER A 35 -4.03 15.90 5.13
N TRP A 36 -2.96 15.18 4.83
CA TRP A 36 -2.74 14.48 3.57
C TRP A 36 -2.71 12.98 3.83
N ALA A 37 -3.08 12.20 2.81
CA ALA A 37 -3.03 10.76 2.86
C ALA A 37 -2.30 10.20 1.64
N THR A 38 -1.58 9.11 1.86
CA THR A 38 -0.97 8.28 0.82
C THR A 38 -1.06 6.82 1.28
N GLU A 39 -0.51 5.89 0.51
CA GLU A 39 -0.66 4.47 0.77
C GLU A 39 0.62 3.71 0.44
N ILE A 40 0.80 2.59 1.14
CA ILE A 40 1.87 1.63 0.87
C ILE A 40 1.34 0.21 0.91
N TRP A 41 1.98 -0.67 0.16
CA TRP A 41 1.85 -2.11 0.34
C TRP A 41 2.89 -2.59 1.36
N ALA A 42 2.47 -3.41 2.32
CA ALA A 42 3.34 -4.01 3.33
C ALA A 42 2.83 -5.38 3.76
N TYR A 43 3.72 -6.23 4.29
CA TYR A 43 3.38 -7.61 4.67
C TYR A 43 2.66 -7.72 6.02
N SER A 44 2.76 -6.68 6.84
CA SER A 44 2.13 -6.63 8.16
C SER A 44 2.08 -5.18 8.66
N HIS A 45 1.35 -4.95 9.76
CA HIS A 45 1.34 -3.65 10.44
C HIS A 45 2.74 -3.21 10.86
N ARG A 46 3.56 -4.14 11.38
CA ARG A 46 4.93 -3.85 11.81
C ARG A 46 5.82 -3.44 10.63
N ASP A 47 5.73 -4.17 9.50
CA ASP A 47 6.44 -3.80 8.27
C ASP A 47 5.99 -2.41 7.77
N ALA A 48 4.69 -2.11 7.82
CA ALA A 48 4.18 -0.79 7.47
C ALA A 48 4.77 0.32 8.37
N GLU A 49 4.81 0.12 9.69
CA GLU A 49 5.42 1.07 10.63
C GLU A 49 6.93 1.25 10.39
N ASP A 50 7.66 0.16 10.14
CA ASP A 50 9.09 0.20 9.87
C ASP A 50 9.39 0.97 8.57
N ARG A 51 8.57 0.79 7.53
CA ARG A 51 8.65 1.58 6.28
C ARG A 51 8.34 3.05 6.51
N VAL A 52 7.29 3.38 7.28
CA VAL A 52 6.98 4.78 7.66
C VAL A 52 8.15 5.41 8.42
N ASN A 53 8.77 4.67 9.34
CA ASN A 53 9.94 5.14 10.07
C ASN A 53 11.14 5.37 9.15
N ALA A 54 11.34 4.52 8.13
CA ALA A 54 12.35 4.76 7.09
C ALA A 54 12.02 6.01 6.26
N MET A 55 10.76 6.21 5.85
CA MET A 55 10.33 7.40 5.12
C MET A 55 10.65 8.68 5.89
N ARG A 56 10.33 8.72 7.20
CA ARG A 56 10.64 9.88 8.06
C ARG A 56 12.14 10.22 8.12
N ARG A 57 13.02 9.23 7.94
CA ARG A 57 14.48 9.41 8.03
C ARG A 57 15.16 9.67 6.69
N SER A 58 14.64 9.13 5.59
CA SER A 58 15.38 9.07 4.32
C SER A 58 14.53 9.19 3.05
N LEU A 59 13.25 9.56 3.14
CA LEU A 59 12.41 9.74 1.96
C LEU A 59 13.00 10.84 1.05
N THR A 60 13.10 10.53 -0.24
CA THR A 60 13.64 11.43 -1.26
C THR A 60 12.67 11.49 -2.44
N MET A 61 12.48 12.69 -3.03
CA MET A 61 11.69 12.86 -4.26
C MET A 61 12.53 12.41 -5.46
N CYS A 62 12.07 11.36 -6.17
CA CYS A 62 12.79 10.77 -7.30
C CYS A 62 12.33 11.28 -8.68
N GLY A 63 11.29 12.11 -8.74
CA GLY A 63 10.72 12.65 -9.96
C GLY A 63 9.18 12.58 -9.98
N GLN A 64 8.61 12.82 -11.16
CA GLN A 64 7.17 12.76 -11.40
C GLN A 64 6.79 11.40 -12.01
N LEU A 65 5.69 10.80 -11.52
CA LEU A 65 5.08 9.64 -12.15
C LEU A 65 4.25 10.08 -13.37
N TYR A 66 4.36 9.35 -14.48
CA TYR A 66 3.68 9.70 -15.74
C TYR A 66 2.48 8.81 -16.07
N ALA A 67 2.48 7.56 -15.61
CA ALA A 67 1.41 6.61 -15.84
C ALA A 67 1.38 5.57 -14.71
N GLU A 68 0.18 5.06 -14.44
CA GLU A 68 -0.09 3.86 -13.69
C GLU A 68 -0.88 2.94 -14.61
N VAL A 69 -0.46 1.68 -14.73
CA VAL A 69 -1.11 0.70 -15.62
C VAL A 69 -1.64 -0.42 -14.76
N GLU A 70 -2.95 -0.67 -14.83
CA GLU A 70 -3.55 -1.86 -14.24
C GLU A 70 -3.01 -3.09 -14.97
N ALA A 71 -2.50 -4.08 -14.23
CA ALA A 71 -2.10 -5.34 -14.84
C ALA A 71 -3.38 -6.10 -15.23
N ASP A 72 -3.81 -5.96 -16.49
CA ASP A 72 -4.89 -6.77 -17.05
C ASP A 72 -4.50 -8.26 -16.98
N ALA A 73 -5.41 -9.09 -16.46
CA ALA A 73 -5.29 -10.54 -16.47
C ALA A 73 -5.12 -11.04 -17.93
N PRO A 74 -4.32 -12.09 -18.18
CA PRO A 74 -4.00 -12.52 -19.54
C PRO A 74 -5.28 -12.82 -20.32
N THR A 75 -5.44 -12.13 -21.45
CA THR A 75 -6.47 -12.44 -22.43
C THR A 75 -6.22 -13.85 -22.96
N GLN A 76 -7.02 -14.84 -22.54
CA GLN A 76 -7.04 -16.14 -23.19
C GLN A 76 -7.58 -15.95 -24.61
N LEU A 77 -6.71 -16.11 -25.61
CA LEU A 77 -7.08 -16.46 -26.99
C LEU A 77 -7.10 -17.98 -27.12
#